data_AF-U2LGC3-F1
#
_entry.id   AF-U2LGC3-F1
#
_cell.length_a   1.000
_cell.length_b   1.000
_cell.length_c   1.000
_cell.angle_alpha   90.00
_cell.angle_beta   90.00
_cell.angle_gamma   90.00
#
_symmetry.space_group_name_H-M   'P 1'
#
loop_
_entity.id
_entity.type
_entity.pdbx_description
1 polymer ?
#
loop_
_entity_poly.entity_id
_entity_poly.type
_entity_poly.pdbx_seq_one_letter_code
_entity_poly.pdbx_strand_id
1 'polypeptide(L)'
;MNKPISLLLGIAAGSSVSAQAQHDNRPNIILFLVDDMGWQETSVPFYKQKTLLNERYRTPNMERLARQGVKFTQAYACAISSPSRCSLLSGMNAARHRVTNWTLKYNTQTDAKDPEIVPPDWNCNGIQPDTVTSEHDRHLTTLITALPQLLKDNGYYTIHCGKAHFGAQTTTGADPTSFGFQVNIAGGANGAPASYLAQEDYGKGDFHVSGLEQYYARGTFLTEALTLEALKAVGQPIARRQPFFLYMSHYAIHAPYNPDVRFTKNYMDADGKGVYDPMLKAPLNVQEINHAALIEGMDKSLGDIMDYLEARPEVARNTIIIFMSDNGGQAINIRQGRINYDQNYPARAGKGSALEGGVHEPMLVSWPGVTRGGTINNNRVMIEDFFPTILDMAGIRKYRTSQVVDGRSFVNVIKNPTLKRDREIIWHYPNLWTTGISERDGYGPSSSIMRGNDHLIYYWRTGKCELYDINQDIGEAHNLAIEQPKRADRLLKRLFKRLKEYRAQFPMRIKGAK
;
A
#
# COMPACT_ATOMS: atom_id res chain seq x y z
N MET A 1 42.16 -59.53 -57.92
CA MET A 1 41.66 -58.15 -57.72
C MET A 1 40.85 -58.15 -56.43
N ASN A 2 41.52 -57.90 -55.31
CA ASN A 2 40.90 -57.83 -53.98
C ASN A 2 40.74 -56.35 -53.62
N LYS A 3 39.51 -55.90 -53.33
CA LYS A 3 39.26 -54.60 -52.69
C LYS A 3 38.77 -54.87 -51.26
N PRO A 4 39.38 -54.26 -50.23
CA PRO A 4 38.93 -54.40 -48.86
C PRO A 4 37.76 -53.44 -48.59
N ILE A 5 36.79 -53.91 -47.80
CA ILE A 5 35.71 -53.09 -47.24
C ILE A 5 36.22 -52.55 -45.90
N SER A 6 36.45 -51.24 -45.82
CA SER A 6 36.80 -50.55 -44.58
C SER A 6 35.54 -50.24 -43.78
N LEU A 7 35.41 -50.87 -42.62
CA LEU A 7 34.39 -50.58 -41.61
C LEU A 7 34.85 -49.37 -40.78
N LEU A 8 34.20 -48.21 -40.96
CA LEU A 8 34.39 -47.02 -40.14
C LEU A 8 33.54 -47.15 -38.87
N LEU A 9 34.18 -47.43 -37.72
CA LEU A 9 33.57 -47.23 -36.40
C LEU A 9 33.50 -45.73 -36.12
N GLY A 10 32.30 -45.15 -36.17
CA GLY A 10 32.03 -43.80 -35.68
C GLY A 10 31.93 -43.80 -34.16
N ILE A 11 32.92 -43.24 -33.48
CA ILE A 11 32.85 -42.93 -32.05
C ILE A 11 31.94 -41.71 -31.89
N ALA A 12 30.72 -41.92 -31.40
CA ALA A 12 29.84 -40.83 -30.98
C ALA A 12 30.37 -40.23 -29.67
N ALA A 13 31.11 -39.12 -29.77
CA ALA A 13 31.46 -38.29 -28.62
C ALA A 13 30.18 -37.63 -28.08
N GLY A 14 29.65 -38.20 -26.99
CA GLY A 14 28.57 -37.60 -26.22
C GLY A 14 28.99 -36.22 -25.72
N SER A 15 28.47 -35.18 -26.35
CA SER A 15 28.60 -33.81 -25.87
C SER A 15 27.70 -33.67 -24.65
N SER A 16 28.27 -33.80 -23.46
CA SER A 16 27.62 -33.40 -22.22
C SER A 16 27.39 -31.89 -22.28
N VAL A 17 26.19 -31.49 -22.71
CA VAL A 17 25.69 -30.14 -22.52
C VAL A 17 25.47 -29.98 -21.02
N SER A 18 26.52 -29.53 -20.33
CA SER A 18 26.41 -28.98 -18.99
C SER A 18 25.37 -27.87 -19.07
N ALA A 19 24.18 -28.10 -18.53
CA ALA A 19 23.18 -27.06 -18.34
C ALA A 19 23.77 -26.04 -17.36
N GLN A 20 24.51 -25.07 -17.89
CA GLN A 20 24.95 -23.92 -17.15
C GLN A 20 23.68 -23.20 -16.71
N ALA A 21 23.34 -23.29 -15.42
CA ALA A 21 22.21 -22.56 -14.85
C ALA A 21 22.34 -21.10 -15.28
N GLN A 22 21.48 -20.67 -16.19
CA GLN A 22 21.50 -19.32 -16.72
C GLN A 22 21.27 -18.40 -15.52
N HIS A 23 22.28 -17.59 -15.18
CA HIS A 23 22.21 -16.70 -14.04
C HIS A 23 21.09 -15.70 -14.31
N ASP A 24 20.01 -15.79 -13.54
CA ASP A 24 18.88 -14.90 -13.68
C ASP A 24 19.25 -13.54 -13.08
N ASN A 25 19.65 -12.61 -13.94
CA ASN A 25 20.10 -11.27 -13.54
C ASN A 25 18.94 -10.32 -13.25
N ARG A 26 17.69 -10.80 -13.21
CA ARG A 26 16.55 -9.98 -12.83
C ARG A 26 16.64 -9.62 -11.34
N PRO A 27 16.18 -8.42 -10.94
CA PRO A 27 16.30 -8.00 -9.55
C PRO A 27 15.30 -8.73 -8.65
N ASN A 28 15.69 -8.96 -7.41
CA ASN A 28 14.71 -9.20 -6.34
C ASN A 28 13.92 -7.93 -6.10
N ILE A 29 12.68 -8.07 -5.65
CA ILE A 29 11.79 -6.93 -5.39
C ILE A 29 11.19 -7.10 -4.00
N ILE A 30 11.38 -6.11 -3.14
CA ILE A 30 10.70 -5.99 -1.86
C ILE A 30 9.75 -4.80 -1.94
N LEU A 31 8.46 -5.07 -1.79
CA LEU A 31 7.47 -4.05 -1.52
C LEU A 31 7.16 -4.08 -0.03
N PHE A 32 7.64 -3.08 0.69
CA PHE A 32 7.39 -2.83 2.10
C PHE A 32 6.20 -1.87 2.22
N LEU A 33 5.02 -2.44 2.51
CA LEU A 33 3.77 -1.70 2.60
C LEU A 33 3.35 -1.58 4.07
N VAL A 34 3.17 -0.34 4.54
CA VAL A 34 2.70 -0.04 5.90
C VAL A 34 1.21 0.25 5.88
N ASP A 35 0.49 -0.16 6.92
CA ASP A 35 -0.95 0.08 7.07
C ASP A 35 -1.24 1.40 7.78
N ASP A 36 -2.11 2.24 7.20
CA ASP A 36 -2.60 3.50 7.78
C ASP A 36 -1.50 4.49 8.24
N MET A 37 -0.38 4.57 7.50
CA MET A 37 0.72 5.46 7.84
C MET A 37 0.63 6.76 7.04
N GLY A 38 0.29 7.85 7.74
CA GLY A 38 0.26 9.17 7.15
C GLY A 38 1.61 9.62 6.59
N TRP A 39 1.60 10.45 5.54
CA TRP A 39 2.79 10.97 4.87
C TRP A 39 3.82 11.69 5.75
N GLN A 40 3.45 12.09 6.96
CA GLN A 40 4.30 12.77 7.94
C GLN A 40 4.57 11.93 9.19
N GLU A 41 4.04 10.70 9.28
CA GLU A 41 4.24 9.79 10.41
C GLU A 41 5.63 9.10 10.35
N THR A 42 6.68 9.89 10.08
CA THR A 42 8.08 9.47 9.89
C THR A 42 9.00 10.65 10.15
N SER A 43 10.27 10.38 10.51
CA SER A 43 11.32 11.42 10.57
C SER A 43 11.78 11.93 9.20
N VAL A 44 11.44 11.23 8.11
CA VAL A 44 11.76 11.65 6.74
C VAL A 44 10.81 12.77 6.30
N PRO A 45 11.29 13.99 5.99
CA PRO A 45 10.41 15.09 5.64
C PRO A 45 9.90 14.95 4.20
N PHE A 46 8.64 14.54 4.01
CA PHE A 46 8.01 14.46 2.68
C PHE A 46 7.45 15.79 2.17
N TYR A 47 7.29 16.76 3.06
CA TYR A 47 6.86 18.10 2.70
C TYR A 47 8.05 18.97 2.24
N LYS A 48 7.76 20.19 1.76
CA LYS A 48 8.74 21.20 1.34
C LYS A 48 9.76 21.52 2.45
N GLN A 49 9.35 21.38 3.71
CA GLN A 49 10.18 21.58 4.89
C GLN A 49 9.85 20.52 5.95
N LYS A 50 10.79 20.29 6.87
CA LYS A 50 10.57 19.43 8.04
C LYS A 50 9.43 19.99 8.89
N THR A 51 8.53 19.11 9.32
CA THR A 51 7.41 19.44 10.21
C THR A 51 7.72 18.99 11.63
N LEU A 52 6.94 19.48 12.61
CA LEU A 52 7.06 19.01 14.00
C LEU A 52 6.64 17.54 14.15
N LEU A 53 5.78 17.01 13.26
CA LEU A 53 5.51 15.56 13.23
C LEU A 53 6.78 14.77 12.90
N ASN A 54 7.63 15.27 11.98
CA ASN A 54 8.91 14.62 11.68
C ASN A 54 9.91 14.68 12.85
N GLU A 55 9.68 15.54 13.85
CA GLU A 55 10.49 15.60 15.07
C GLU A 55 9.97 14.65 16.15
N ARG A 56 8.67 14.33 16.13
CA ARG A 56 8.06 13.36 17.05
C ARG A 56 8.55 11.95 16.77
N TYR A 57 8.57 11.52 15.50
CA TYR A 57 8.82 10.12 15.14
C TYR A 57 10.30 9.81 14.93
N ARG A 58 10.70 8.57 15.23
CA ARG A 58 12.06 8.07 15.04
C ARG A 58 12.07 6.96 14.00
N THR A 59 12.50 7.27 12.77
CA THR A 59 12.58 6.30 11.67
C THR A 59 13.94 6.32 10.96
N PRO A 60 15.05 5.97 11.67
CA PRO A 60 16.39 6.05 11.11
C PRO A 60 16.62 5.14 9.89
N ASN A 61 15.88 4.04 9.76
CA ASN A 61 16.00 3.14 8.60
C ASN A 61 15.27 3.67 7.37
N MET A 62 14.14 4.34 7.53
CA MET A 62 13.53 5.12 6.45
C MET A 62 14.45 6.25 5.99
N GLU A 63 15.13 6.95 6.91
CA GLU A 63 16.14 7.95 6.53
C GLU A 63 17.31 7.31 5.78
N ARG A 64 17.77 6.12 6.21
CA ARG A 64 18.79 5.34 5.51
C ARG A 64 18.33 4.97 4.09
N LEU A 65 17.11 4.46 3.95
CA LEU A 65 16.53 4.12 2.65
C LEU A 65 16.39 5.36 1.76
N ALA A 66 15.98 6.50 2.32
CA ALA A 66 15.90 7.77 1.59
C ALA A 66 17.27 8.27 1.10
N ARG A 67 18.33 8.07 1.88
CA ARG A 67 19.72 8.37 1.45
C ARG A 67 20.21 7.43 0.34
N GLN A 68 19.80 6.16 0.37
CA GLN A 68 20.18 5.17 -0.64
C GLN A 68 19.35 5.28 -1.93
N GLY A 69 18.11 5.76 -1.82
CA GLY A 69 17.13 5.78 -2.89
C GLY A 69 16.64 7.16 -3.31
N VAL A 70 15.43 7.18 -3.86
CA VAL A 70 14.69 8.39 -4.26
C VAL A 70 13.41 8.50 -3.44
N LYS A 71 13.11 9.72 -2.99
CA LYS A 71 11.89 10.07 -2.26
C LYS A 71 10.84 10.63 -3.21
N PHE A 72 9.65 10.04 -3.25
CA PHE A 72 8.51 10.59 -3.98
C PHE A 72 7.66 11.47 -3.06
N THR A 73 7.35 12.68 -3.49
CA THR A 73 6.60 13.70 -2.71
C THR A 73 5.18 13.92 -3.21
N GLN A 74 4.74 13.09 -4.17
CA GLN A 74 3.41 13.07 -4.76
C GLN A 74 3.00 11.62 -5.03
N ALA A 75 3.11 10.79 -4.00
CA ALA A 75 2.66 9.40 -4.03
C ALA A 75 1.30 9.28 -3.37
N TYR A 76 0.39 8.56 -4.03
CA TYR A 76 -1.00 8.52 -3.62
C TYR A 76 -1.56 7.10 -3.56
N ALA A 77 -2.48 6.88 -2.63
CA ALA A 77 -3.29 5.68 -2.52
C ALA A 77 -4.79 6.04 -2.44
N CYS A 78 -5.66 5.04 -2.29
CA CYS A 78 -7.06 5.29 -1.95
C CYS A 78 -7.16 5.63 -0.45
N ALA A 79 -8.26 6.28 -0.05
CA ALA A 79 -8.43 6.69 1.34
C ALA A 79 -8.69 5.55 2.34
N ILE A 80 -8.80 4.30 1.88
CA ILE A 80 -9.10 3.12 2.70
C ILE A 80 -8.24 1.93 2.20
N SER A 81 -7.89 1.03 3.11
CA SER A 81 -6.98 -0.10 2.87
C SER A 81 -7.35 -1.03 1.71
N SER A 82 -8.53 -1.69 1.74
CA SER A 82 -8.88 -2.71 0.71
C SER A 82 -8.86 -2.14 -0.72
N PRO A 83 -9.42 -0.95 -1.01
CA PRO A 83 -9.32 -0.35 -2.34
C PRO A 83 -7.89 -0.21 -2.86
N SER A 84 -6.98 0.31 -2.02
CA SER A 84 -5.56 0.47 -2.38
C SER A 84 -4.87 -0.86 -2.65
N ARG A 85 -5.08 -1.84 -1.76
CA ARG A 85 -4.48 -3.18 -1.86
C ARG A 85 -5.00 -3.94 -3.08
N CYS A 86 -6.28 -3.83 -3.39
CA CYS A 86 -6.89 -4.40 -4.59
C CYS A 86 -6.36 -3.73 -5.87
N SER A 87 -6.23 -2.39 -5.86
CA SER A 87 -5.65 -1.62 -6.97
C SER A 87 -4.18 -2.02 -7.22
N LEU A 88 -3.41 -2.26 -6.15
CA LEU A 88 -2.02 -2.73 -6.23
C LEU A 88 -1.91 -4.10 -6.92
N LEU A 89 -2.75 -5.06 -6.51
CA LEU A 89 -2.70 -6.44 -7.03
C LEU A 89 -3.26 -6.59 -8.43
N SER A 90 -4.13 -5.68 -8.86
CA SER A 90 -4.84 -5.77 -10.15
C SER A 90 -4.35 -4.78 -11.20
N GLY A 91 -3.73 -3.69 -10.78
CA GLY A 91 -3.43 -2.54 -11.63
C GLY A 91 -4.67 -1.76 -12.08
N MET A 92 -5.85 -2.08 -11.55
CA MET A 92 -7.11 -1.38 -11.83
C MET A 92 -7.26 -0.18 -10.90
N ASN A 93 -7.94 0.87 -11.36
CA ASN A 93 -8.42 1.91 -10.47
C ASN A 93 -9.58 1.40 -9.60
N ALA A 94 -9.71 1.91 -8.38
CA ALA A 94 -10.78 1.55 -7.44
C ALA A 94 -12.19 1.70 -7.99
N ALA A 95 -12.44 2.74 -8.81
CA ALA A 95 -13.74 2.92 -9.43
C ALA A 95 -14.11 1.78 -10.42
N ARG A 96 -13.10 1.12 -11.01
CA ARG A 96 -13.29 0.03 -11.96
C ARG A 96 -13.47 -1.31 -11.26
N HIS A 97 -12.63 -1.60 -10.26
CA HIS A 97 -12.72 -2.87 -9.54
C HIS A 97 -13.79 -2.86 -8.45
N ARG A 98 -14.37 -1.70 -8.11
CA ARG A 98 -15.55 -1.55 -7.23
C ARG A 98 -15.38 -2.12 -5.82
N VAL A 99 -14.17 -2.44 -5.40
CA VAL A 99 -13.84 -2.73 -4.00
C VAL A 99 -13.50 -1.38 -3.40
N THR A 100 -14.53 -0.59 -3.10
CA THR A 100 -14.37 0.84 -2.79
C THR A 100 -14.47 1.16 -1.30
N ASN A 101 -14.71 0.17 -0.44
CA ASN A 101 -14.59 0.27 1.01
C ASN A 101 -13.86 -0.97 1.58
N TRP A 102 -13.60 -0.99 2.89
CA TRP A 102 -12.91 -2.12 3.53
C TRP A 102 -13.78 -3.38 3.57
N THR A 103 -13.19 -4.56 3.36
CA THR A 103 -13.92 -5.85 3.32
C THR A 103 -13.66 -6.68 4.58
N LEU A 104 -14.53 -7.63 4.91
CA LEU A 104 -14.25 -8.62 5.97
C LEU A 104 -15.17 -9.84 5.85
N LYS A 105 -16.48 -9.64 5.99
CA LYS A 105 -17.47 -10.73 6.04
C LYS A 105 -18.08 -10.96 4.67
N TYR A 106 -18.29 -12.23 4.33
CA TYR A 106 -18.91 -12.60 3.07
C TYR A 106 -20.26 -11.91 2.88
N ASN A 107 -20.48 -11.36 1.69
CA ASN A 107 -21.72 -10.72 1.25
C ASN A 107 -22.25 -9.67 2.24
N THR A 108 -21.35 -8.97 2.93
CA THR A 108 -21.69 -7.99 3.95
C THR A 108 -20.95 -6.69 3.67
N GLN A 109 -21.70 -5.63 3.35
CA GLN A 109 -21.15 -4.29 3.24
C GLN A 109 -20.78 -3.74 4.61
N THR A 110 -19.69 -2.98 4.65
CA THR A 110 -19.13 -2.37 5.86
C THR A 110 -19.50 -0.90 6.02
N ASP A 111 -20.36 -0.40 5.12
CA ASP A 111 -20.82 0.98 5.14
C ASP A 111 -21.66 1.29 6.38
N ALA A 112 -21.45 2.49 6.92
CA ALA A 112 -22.32 3.06 7.92
C ALA A 112 -23.74 3.28 7.35
N LYS A 113 -24.75 3.06 8.19
CA LYS A 113 -26.14 3.37 7.83
C LYS A 113 -26.36 4.88 7.79
N ASP A 114 -27.12 5.33 6.80
CA ASP A 114 -27.43 6.74 6.59
C ASP A 114 -28.87 6.91 6.11
N PRO A 115 -29.60 7.95 6.58
CA PRO A 115 -31.01 8.15 6.23
C PRO A 115 -31.23 8.83 4.87
N GLU A 116 -30.18 9.34 4.21
CA GLU A 116 -30.30 10.10 2.96
C GLU A 116 -29.58 9.43 1.80
N ILE A 117 -28.50 8.71 2.07
CA ILE A 117 -27.62 8.11 1.06
C ILE A 117 -27.54 6.60 1.23
N VAL A 118 -27.70 5.89 0.12
CA VAL A 118 -27.46 4.45 0.01
C VAL A 118 -26.22 4.22 -0.86
N PRO A 119 -25.14 3.62 -0.32
CA PRO A 119 -24.00 3.17 -1.11
C PRO A 119 -24.43 2.18 -2.21
N PRO A 120 -23.69 2.07 -3.33
CA PRO A 120 -24.01 1.09 -4.36
C PRO A 120 -23.76 -0.34 -3.88
N ASP A 121 -24.23 -1.34 -4.63
CA ASP A 121 -23.82 -2.74 -4.47
C ASP A 121 -22.37 -2.95 -4.94
N TRP A 122 -21.43 -2.34 -4.22
CA TRP A 122 -20.00 -2.45 -4.48
C TRP A 122 -19.50 -3.86 -4.15
N ASN A 123 -18.32 -4.22 -4.66
CA ASN A 123 -17.76 -5.56 -4.56
C ASN A 123 -17.21 -5.84 -3.15
N CYS A 124 -18.13 -6.06 -2.19
CA CYS A 124 -17.84 -6.24 -0.77
C CYS A 124 -17.10 -7.55 -0.44
N ASN A 125 -17.04 -8.48 -1.39
CA ASN A 125 -16.25 -9.70 -1.28
C ASN A 125 -14.82 -9.55 -1.82
N GLY A 126 -14.45 -8.36 -2.31
CA GLY A 126 -13.08 -8.02 -2.71
C GLY A 126 -12.71 -8.49 -4.12
N ILE A 127 -11.42 -8.69 -4.34
CA ILE A 127 -10.89 -9.28 -5.58
C ILE A 127 -10.78 -10.80 -5.45
N GLN A 128 -10.81 -11.51 -6.58
CA GLN A 128 -10.63 -12.96 -6.66
C GLN A 128 -9.76 -13.34 -7.86
N PRO A 129 -9.07 -14.49 -7.84
CA PRO A 129 -8.35 -14.97 -9.02
C PRO A 129 -9.32 -15.17 -10.19
N ASP A 130 -8.92 -14.79 -11.39
CA ASP A 130 -9.74 -14.94 -12.59
C ASP A 130 -9.99 -16.38 -13.04
N THR A 131 -9.35 -17.33 -12.39
CA THR A 131 -9.54 -18.77 -12.56
C THR A 131 -10.74 -19.32 -11.77
N VAL A 132 -11.30 -18.56 -10.82
CA VAL A 132 -12.44 -19.04 -10.02
C VAL A 132 -13.73 -19.12 -10.84
N THR A 133 -14.46 -20.21 -10.64
CA THR A 133 -15.70 -20.52 -11.36
C THR A 133 -16.91 -20.62 -10.43
N SER A 134 -16.70 -20.71 -9.12
CA SER A 134 -17.77 -20.84 -8.14
C SER A 134 -18.65 -19.59 -8.10
N GLU A 135 -19.97 -19.76 -7.94
CA GLU A 135 -20.88 -18.64 -7.75
C GLU A 135 -20.54 -17.87 -6.46
N HIS A 136 -20.15 -18.59 -5.41
CA HIS A 136 -19.73 -18.04 -4.13
C HIS A 136 -18.62 -16.99 -4.30
N ASP A 137 -17.53 -17.33 -5.01
CA ASP A 137 -16.41 -16.41 -5.22
C ASP A 137 -16.75 -15.30 -6.23
N ARG A 138 -17.66 -15.54 -7.18
CA ARG A 138 -17.99 -14.55 -8.23
C ARG A 138 -19.03 -13.53 -7.78
N HIS A 139 -19.71 -13.78 -6.67
CA HIS A 139 -20.74 -12.90 -6.13
C HIS A 139 -20.12 -11.64 -5.51
N LEU A 140 -20.45 -10.45 -6.03
CA LEU A 140 -19.94 -9.15 -5.56
C LEU A 140 -18.41 -9.09 -5.44
N THR A 141 -17.70 -9.60 -6.45
CA THR A 141 -16.23 -9.54 -6.54
C THR A 141 -15.75 -8.99 -7.88
N THR A 142 -14.46 -8.69 -7.94
CA THR A 142 -13.75 -8.46 -9.20
C THR A 142 -12.75 -9.57 -9.46
N LEU A 143 -12.83 -10.18 -10.64
CA LEU A 143 -11.88 -11.18 -11.10
C LEU A 143 -10.63 -10.52 -11.67
N ILE A 144 -9.45 -11.00 -11.29
CA ILE A 144 -8.18 -10.43 -11.72
C ILE A 144 -7.13 -11.51 -12.05
N THR A 145 -6.29 -11.22 -13.04
CA THR A 145 -4.95 -11.79 -13.13
C THR A 145 -4.04 -10.99 -12.20
N ALA A 146 -3.65 -11.57 -11.06
CA ALA A 146 -2.94 -10.83 -10.02
C ALA A 146 -1.44 -10.66 -10.30
N LEU A 147 -0.87 -9.55 -9.79
CA LEU A 147 0.57 -9.23 -9.90
C LEU A 147 1.49 -10.40 -9.45
N PRO A 148 1.28 -11.05 -8.29
CA PRO A 148 2.15 -12.14 -7.86
C PRO A 148 2.06 -13.36 -8.78
N GLN A 149 0.88 -13.65 -9.34
CA GLN A 149 0.70 -14.73 -10.31
C GLN A 149 1.54 -14.48 -11.57
N LEU A 150 1.53 -13.25 -12.11
CA LEU A 150 2.37 -12.90 -13.26
C LEU A 150 3.87 -12.99 -12.96
N LEU A 151 4.30 -12.61 -11.75
CA LEU A 151 5.70 -12.76 -11.32
C LEU A 151 6.08 -14.23 -11.21
N LYS A 152 5.25 -15.05 -10.54
CA LYS A 152 5.43 -16.49 -10.38
C LYS A 152 5.52 -17.21 -11.72
N ASP A 153 4.61 -16.91 -12.65
CA ASP A 153 4.61 -17.50 -14.00
C ASP A 153 5.86 -17.15 -14.81
N ASN A 154 6.55 -16.08 -14.43
CA ASN A 154 7.83 -15.66 -15.01
C ASN A 154 9.02 -16.06 -14.13
N GLY A 155 8.87 -16.99 -13.19
CA GLY A 155 9.97 -17.61 -12.44
C GLY A 155 10.39 -16.91 -11.15
N TYR A 156 9.66 -15.89 -10.70
CA TYR A 156 9.91 -15.31 -9.36
C TYR A 156 9.41 -16.24 -8.25
N TYR A 157 10.14 -16.27 -7.14
CA TYR A 157 9.63 -16.82 -5.89
C TYR A 157 8.82 -15.75 -5.14
N THR A 158 7.52 -15.97 -4.96
CA THR A 158 6.60 -14.94 -4.44
C THR A 158 6.24 -15.21 -2.97
N ILE A 159 6.45 -14.21 -2.11
CA ILE A 159 6.27 -14.29 -0.65
C ILE A 159 5.32 -13.19 -0.21
N HIS A 160 4.25 -13.57 0.48
CA HIS A 160 3.37 -12.67 1.21
C HIS A 160 3.69 -12.75 2.71
N CYS A 161 3.81 -11.61 3.38
CA CYS A 161 3.95 -11.54 4.84
C CYS A 161 3.15 -10.38 5.45
N GLY A 162 2.24 -10.70 6.37
CA GLY A 162 1.46 -9.74 7.16
C GLY A 162 0.01 -9.55 6.67
N LYS A 163 -0.48 -8.31 6.56
CA LYS A 163 -1.86 -7.98 6.17
C LYS A 163 -2.10 -8.23 4.67
N ALA A 164 -3.02 -9.13 4.34
CA ALA A 164 -3.50 -9.32 2.97
C ALA A 164 -4.67 -8.41 2.65
N HIS A 165 -5.85 -8.69 3.22
CA HIS A 165 -7.06 -7.87 3.11
C HIS A 165 -7.57 -7.64 1.67
N PHE A 166 -7.49 -8.69 0.84
CA PHE A 166 -7.86 -8.67 -0.58
C PHE A 166 -9.31 -9.13 -0.85
N GLY A 167 -9.81 -10.07 -0.05
CA GLY A 167 -11.12 -10.68 -0.19
C GLY A 167 -11.77 -10.96 1.16
N ALA A 168 -13.09 -11.06 1.17
CA ALA A 168 -13.84 -11.37 2.38
C ALA A 168 -13.60 -12.81 2.86
N GLN A 169 -13.80 -13.07 4.15
CA GLN A 169 -13.75 -14.38 4.77
C GLN A 169 -14.54 -15.40 3.95
N THR A 170 -14.05 -16.65 3.91
CA THR A 170 -14.62 -17.77 3.15
C THR A 170 -14.54 -17.67 1.62
N THR A 171 -14.09 -16.54 1.05
CA THR A 171 -13.78 -16.47 -0.38
C THR A 171 -12.36 -16.95 -0.68
N THR A 172 -12.13 -17.42 -1.90
CA THR A 172 -10.79 -17.84 -2.36
C THR A 172 -9.75 -16.71 -2.19
N GLY A 173 -10.13 -15.47 -2.49
CA GLY A 173 -9.30 -14.28 -2.39
C GLY A 173 -8.93 -13.85 -0.96
N ALA A 174 -9.49 -14.49 0.07
CA ALA A 174 -9.02 -14.30 1.44
C ALA A 174 -7.61 -14.89 1.66
N ASP A 175 -7.21 -15.90 0.89
CA ASP A 175 -5.89 -16.52 0.97
C ASP A 175 -4.95 -15.96 -0.12
N PRO A 176 -3.87 -15.25 0.25
CA PRO A 176 -2.82 -14.82 -0.66
C PRO A 176 -2.29 -15.91 -1.61
N THR A 177 -2.24 -17.19 -1.20
CA THR A 177 -1.70 -18.23 -2.08
C THR A 177 -2.51 -18.43 -3.36
N SER A 178 -3.80 -18.07 -3.33
CA SER A 178 -4.70 -18.09 -4.49
C SER A 178 -4.33 -17.06 -5.57
N PHE A 179 -3.62 -15.98 -5.20
CA PHE A 179 -3.18 -14.93 -6.11
C PHE A 179 -1.76 -15.12 -6.66
N GLY A 180 -1.20 -16.31 -6.49
CA GLY A 180 0.12 -16.66 -7.00
C GLY A 180 1.26 -16.37 -6.03
N PHE A 181 0.99 -16.05 -4.77
CA PHE A 181 2.00 -16.16 -3.72
C PHE A 181 2.32 -17.63 -3.42
N GLN A 182 3.59 -17.99 -3.35
CA GLN A 182 4.02 -19.36 -3.00
C GLN A 182 4.14 -19.56 -1.49
N VAL A 183 4.32 -18.47 -0.74
CA VAL A 183 4.37 -18.45 0.71
C VAL A 183 3.38 -17.40 1.21
N ASN A 184 2.56 -17.78 2.19
CA ASN A 184 1.72 -16.86 2.96
C ASN A 184 2.12 -16.94 4.45
N ILE A 185 2.58 -15.82 5.00
CA ILE A 185 2.83 -15.66 6.43
C ILE A 185 1.78 -14.69 6.98
N ALA A 186 0.89 -15.19 7.84
CA ALA A 186 -0.08 -14.41 8.60
C ALA A 186 -1.08 -13.56 7.79
N GLY A 187 -1.27 -13.87 6.50
CA GLY A 187 -2.24 -13.20 5.63
C GLY A 187 -3.61 -13.87 5.61
N GLY A 188 -4.64 -13.04 5.71
CA GLY A 188 -6.04 -13.46 5.61
C GLY A 188 -6.97 -12.30 5.23
N ALA A 189 -8.28 -12.52 5.44
CA ALA A 189 -9.31 -11.52 5.21
C ALA A 189 -9.28 -10.34 6.21
N ASN A 190 -8.66 -10.52 7.37
CA ASN A 190 -8.63 -9.52 8.43
C ASN A 190 -7.85 -8.27 7.99
N GLY A 191 -8.50 -7.11 8.14
CA GLY A 191 -7.95 -5.82 7.77
C GLY A 191 -7.13 -5.12 8.86
N ALA A 192 -6.96 -5.77 10.00
CA ALA A 192 -6.27 -5.24 11.16
C ALA A 192 -5.88 -6.42 12.08
N PRO A 193 -4.93 -6.22 13.00
CA PRO A 193 -4.71 -7.16 14.09
C PRO A 193 -5.67 -6.86 15.25
N ALA A 194 -6.14 -7.89 15.94
CA ALA A 194 -6.85 -7.72 17.21
C ALA A 194 -5.89 -7.35 18.35
N SER A 195 -4.62 -7.75 18.27
CA SER A 195 -3.55 -7.34 19.17
C SER A 195 -2.18 -7.51 18.52
N TYR A 196 -1.21 -6.68 18.91
CA TYR A 196 0.21 -6.88 18.57
C TYR A 196 0.95 -7.72 19.62
N LEU A 197 0.31 -8.06 20.73
CA LEU A 197 0.93 -8.72 21.88
C LEU A 197 0.83 -10.25 21.75
N ALA A 198 1.97 -10.93 21.83
CA ALA A 198 2.05 -12.39 21.84
C ALA A 198 1.35 -13.02 23.05
N GLN A 199 1.30 -12.31 24.18
CA GLN A 199 0.62 -12.74 25.41
C GLN A 199 -0.90 -12.77 25.25
N GLU A 200 -1.42 -12.10 24.23
CA GLU A 200 -2.84 -12.11 23.85
C GLU A 200 -3.07 -12.98 22.62
N ASP A 201 -2.10 -13.83 22.24
CA ASP A 201 -2.12 -14.68 21.06
C ASP A 201 -2.31 -13.89 19.74
N TYR A 202 -1.87 -12.62 19.71
CA TYR A 202 -2.21 -11.64 18.65
C TYR A 202 -3.72 -11.43 18.45
N GLY A 203 -4.48 -11.61 19.53
CA GLY A 203 -5.90 -11.35 19.65
C GLY A 203 -6.79 -12.56 19.33
N LYS A 204 -8.10 -12.32 19.17
CA LYS A 204 -9.12 -13.36 18.96
C LYS A 204 -10.20 -12.88 17.98
N GLY A 205 -11.00 -13.81 17.48
CA GLY A 205 -12.16 -13.52 16.63
C GLY A 205 -11.76 -13.10 15.21
N ASP A 206 -12.57 -12.26 14.58
CA ASP A 206 -12.44 -11.89 13.15
C ASP A 206 -11.12 -11.20 12.78
N PHE A 207 -10.38 -10.66 13.77
CA PHE A 207 -9.11 -9.94 13.59
C PHE A 207 -7.91 -10.66 14.20
N HIS A 208 -8.05 -11.93 14.62
CA HIS A 208 -6.92 -12.74 15.07
C HIS A 208 -5.87 -12.91 13.96
N VAL A 209 -4.59 -12.75 14.30
CA VAL A 209 -3.48 -13.00 13.38
C VAL A 209 -2.93 -14.41 13.59
N SER A 210 -3.30 -15.33 12.71
CA SER A 210 -2.90 -16.74 12.72
C SER A 210 -1.56 -17.01 12.05
N GLY A 211 -0.98 -18.20 12.29
CA GLY A 211 0.24 -18.69 11.61
C GLY A 211 1.55 -18.22 12.25
N LEU A 212 1.48 -17.71 13.48
CA LEU A 212 2.59 -17.21 14.28
C LEU A 212 2.56 -17.76 15.73
N GLU A 213 1.88 -18.88 15.95
CA GLU A 213 1.64 -19.47 17.27
C GLU A 213 2.95 -19.81 18.01
N GLN A 214 4.04 -20.09 17.27
CA GLN A 214 5.37 -20.34 17.83
C GLN A 214 5.96 -19.14 18.59
N TYR A 215 5.38 -17.94 18.44
CA TYR A 215 5.85 -16.72 19.08
C TYR A 215 5.08 -16.34 20.34
N TYR A 216 3.93 -16.96 20.63
CA TYR A 216 3.08 -16.61 21.77
C TYR A 216 3.83 -16.72 23.10
N ALA A 217 4.44 -17.87 23.34
CA ALA A 217 5.22 -18.13 24.56
C ALA A 217 6.53 -17.31 24.65
N ARG A 218 6.99 -16.73 23.53
CA ARG A 218 8.23 -15.94 23.45
C ARG A 218 8.01 -14.45 23.75
N GLY A 219 6.76 -14.00 23.85
CA GLY A 219 6.45 -12.58 24.04
C GLY A 219 6.90 -11.71 22.87
N THR A 220 7.07 -12.27 21.67
CA THR A 220 7.56 -11.53 20.49
C THR A 220 6.45 -10.65 19.93
N PHE A 221 6.70 -9.35 19.81
CA PHE A 221 5.73 -8.41 19.24
C PHE A 221 5.40 -8.75 17.79
N LEU A 222 4.15 -8.57 17.35
CA LEU A 222 3.68 -9.02 16.02
C LEU A 222 4.57 -8.53 14.86
N THR A 223 4.93 -7.23 14.85
CA THR A 223 5.82 -6.63 13.84
C THR A 223 7.18 -7.34 13.77
N GLU A 224 7.72 -7.78 14.91
CA GLU A 224 8.98 -8.53 14.97
C GLU A 224 8.79 -9.96 14.44
N ALA A 225 7.73 -10.65 14.85
CA ALA A 225 7.43 -12.01 14.42
C ALA A 225 7.28 -12.10 12.89
N LEU A 226 6.58 -11.15 12.28
CA LEU A 226 6.47 -11.03 10.82
C LEU A 226 7.84 -10.88 10.16
N THR A 227 8.70 -10.01 10.70
CA THR A 227 10.04 -9.75 10.16
C THR A 227 10.89 -11.01 10.19
N LEU A 228 10.88 -11.74 11.30
CA LEU A 228 11.63 -12.99 11.46
C LEU A 228 11.20 -14.06 10.45
N GLU A 229 9.89 -14.26 10.26
CA GLU A 229 9.39 -15.22 9.28
C GLU A 229 9.63 -14.76 7.83
N ALA A 230 9.54 -13.46 7.54
CA ALA A 230 9.86 -12.91 6.22
C ALA A 230 11.33 -13.17 5.84
N LEU A 231 12.27 -12.89 6.74
CA LEU A 231 13.71 -13.14 6.51
C LEU A 231 14.02 -14.62 6.33
N LYS A 232 13.34 -15.49 7.09
CA LYS A 232 13.43 -16.95 6.93
C LYS A 232 12.91 -17.40 5.56
N ALA A 233 11.77 -16.86 5.10
CA ALA A 233 11.20 -17.19 3.79
C ALA A 233 12.08 -16.71 2.63
N VAL A 234 12.65 -15.51 2.71
CA VAL A 234 13.58 -14.93 1.72
C VAL A 234 14.88 -15.73 1.60
N GLY A 235 15.30 -16.43 2.66
CA GLY A 235 16.48 -17.30 2.62
C GLY A 235 16.40 -18.41 1.55
N GLN A 236 15.19 -18.92 1.25
CA GLN A 236 15.00 -20.00 0.28
C GLN A 236 15.36 -19.59 -1.17
N PRO A 237 14.77 -18.54 -1.76
CA PRO A 237 15.12 -18.11 -3.11
C PRO A 237 16.56 -17.60 -3.21
N ILE A 238 17.11 -16.97 -2.16
CA ILE A 238 18.52 -16.58 -2.12
C ILE A 238 19.43 -17.80 -2.27
N ALA A 239 19.20 -18.87 -1.51
CA ALA A 239 19.99 -20.09 -1.59
C ALA A 239 19.89 -20.77 -2.97
N ARG A 240 18.75 -20.63 -3.65
CA ARG A 240 18.50 -21.16 -5.00
C ARG A 240 18.94 -20.23 -6.13
N ARG A 241 19.41 -19.02 -5.83
CA ARG A 241 19.70 -17.96 -6.82
C ARG A 241 18.50 -17.68 -7.74
N GLN A 242 17.30 -17.72 -7.18
CA GLN A 242 16.05 -17.41 -7.86
C GLN A 242 15.63 -15.98 -7.49
N PRO A 243 15.19 -15.13 -8.44
CA PRO A 243 14.68 -13.82 -8.08
C PRO A 243 13.42 -13.98 -7.22
N PHE A 244 13.24 -13.12 -6.22
CA PHE A 244 12.06 -13.16 -5.35
C PHE A 244 11.29 -11.85 -5.35
N PHE A 245 10.00 -11.97 -5.05
CA PHE A 245 9.13 -10.86 -4.73
C PHE A 245 8.62 -11.04 -3.30
N LEU A 246 9.08 -10.19 -2.38
CA LEU A 246 8.54 -10.11 -1.04
C LEU A 246 7.55 -8.95 -0.96
N TYR A 247 6.29 -9.27 -0.73
CA TYR A 247 5.29 -8.31 -0.30
C TYR A 247 5.24 -8.31 1.24
N MET A 248 6.07 -7.45 1.83
CA MET A 248 6.15 -7.22 3.27
C MET A 248 5.09 -6.20 3.67
N SER A 249 3.90 -6.69 3.96
CA SER A 249 2.70 -5.90 4.18
C SER A 249 2.38 -5.87 5.67
N HIS A 250 2.93 -4.90 6.41
CA HIS A 250 2.75 -4.85 7.86
C HIS A 250 1.28 -4.67 8.25
N TYR A 251 0.90 -5.26 9.39
CA TYR A 251 -0.30 -4.83 10.12
C TYR A 251 -0.06 -3.49 10.82
N ALA A 252 1.20 -3.21 11.18
CA ALA A 252 1.61 -1.90 11.66
C ALA A 252 1.35 -0.84 10.57
N ILE A 253 0.83 0.33 10.90
CA ILE A 253 0.66 0.90 12.25
C ILE A 253 -0.80 0.97 12.69
N HIS A 254 -1.68 0.14 12.13
CA HIS A 254 -3.11 0.14 12.39
C HIS A 254 -3.43 -0.05 13.90
N ALA A 255 -4.52 0.54 14.37
CA ALA A 255 -5.03 0.30 15.72
C ALA A 255 -5.34 -1.20 15.95
N PRO A 256 -5.25 -1.73 17.19
CA PRO A 256 -5.01 -1.03 18.45
C PRO A 256 -3.54 -0.65 18.67
N TYR A 257 -3.28 0.46 19.37
CA TYR A 257 -1.92 0.91 19.70
C TYR A 257 -1.45 0.23 21.00
N ASN A 258 -1.13 -1.06 20.92
CA ASN A 258 -0.51 -1.79 22.04
C ASN A 258 0.90 -1.23 22.31
N PRO A 259 1.38 -1.24 23.57
CA PRO A 259 2.72 -0.78 23.90
C PRO A 259 3.79 -1.74 23.35
N ASP A 260 4.62 -1.26 22.44
CA ASP A 260 5.87 -1.94 22.09
C ASP A 260 6.97 -1.53 23.06
N VAL A 261 7.12 -2.31 24.14
CA VAL A 261 8.04 -2.03 25.26
C VAL A 261 9.51 -1.86 24.84
N ARG A 262 9.88 -2.30 23.64
CA ARG A 262 11.21 -2.09 23.06
C ARG A 262 11.49 -0.62 22.77
N PHE A 263 10.44 0.15 22.46
CA PHE A 263 10.56 1.55 22.02
C PHE A 263 9.74 2.53 22.86
N THR A 264 8.76 2.07 23.67
CA THR A 264 7.93 2.95 24.53
C THR A 264 8.76 3.96 25.32
N LYS A 265 9.90 3.53 25.90
CA LYS A 265 10.78 4.40 26.70
C LYS A 265 11.42 5.55 25.90
N ASN A 266 11.53 5.44 24.57
CA ASN A 266 12.09 6.50 23.73
C ASN A 266 11.18 7.74 23.67
N TYR A 267 9.91 7.58 24.05
CA TYR A 267 8.88 8.63 24.03
C TYR A 267 8.44 9.01 25.44
N MET A 268 9.21 8.63 26.46
CA MET A 268 8.97 8.96 27.86
C MET A 268 10.11 9.81 28.44
N ASP A 269 9.78 10.68 29.38
CA ASP A 269 10.75 11.43 30.20
C ASP A 269 11.24 10.61 31.41
N ALA A 270 12.12 11.23 32.22
CA ALA A 270 12.72 10.60 33.39
C ALA A 270 11.72 10.27 34.51
N ASP A 271 10.56 10.94 34.54
CA ASP A 271 9.49 10.74 35.52
C ASP A 271 8.46 9.70 35.04
N GLY A 272 8.67 9.12 33.86
CA GLY A 272 7.77 8.14 33.26
C GLY A 272 6.52 8.76 32.62
N LYS A 273 6.52 10.07 32.33
CA LYS A 273 5.48 10.73 31.53
C LYS A 273 5.91 10.76 30.07
N GLY A 274 5.00 11.06 29.14
CA GLY A 274 5.42 11.28 27.75
C GLY A 274 6.34 12.48 27.61
N VAL A 275 7.29 12.41 26.67
CA VAL A 275 8.12 13.59 26.34
C VAL A 275 7.24 14.75 25.89
N TYR A 276 7.66 15.99 26.19
CA TYR A 276 6.96 17.17 25.75
C TYR A 276 6.99 17.27 24.22
N ASP A 277 5.80 17.35 23.61
CA ASP A 277 5.65 17.51 22.17
C ASP A 277 5.36 18.97 21.81
N PRO A 278 6.23 19.64 21.03
CA PRO A 278 6.06 21.06 20.69
C PRO A 278 4.80 21.36 19.86
N MET A 279 4.34 20.41 19.06
CA MET A 279 3.16 20.59 18.21
C MET A 279 1.88 20.56 19.03
N LEU A 280 1.78 19.59 19.95
CA LEU A 280 0.65 19.43 20.87
C LEU A 280 0.70 20.43 22.04
N LYS A 281 1.88 21.01 22.29
CA LYS A 281 2.18 21.86 23.46
C LYS A 281 1.86 21.15 24.78
N ALA A 282 2.11 19.85 24.82
CA ALA A 282 1.83 18.98 25.96
C ALA A 282 2.72 17.73 25.91
N PRO A 283 2.95 17.06 27.06
CA PRO A 283 3.45 15.70 27.08
C PRO A 283 2.62 14.76 26.19
N LEU A 284 3.28 13.84 25.50
CA LEU A 284 2.59 12.76 24.80
C LEU A 284 1.76 11.92 25.79
N ASN A 285 0.53 11.60 25.42
CA ASN A 285 -0.29 10.65 26.16
C ASN A 285 0.06 9.21 25.76
N VAL A 286 -0.53 8.23 26.46
CA VAL A 286 -0.22 6.81 26.23
C VAL A 286 -0.53 6.34 24.80
N GLN A 287 -1.55 6.91 24.15
CA GLN A 287 -1.94 6.51 22.79
C GLN A 287 -0.93 7.00 21.76
N GLU A 288 -0.47 8.24 21.87
CA GLU A 288 0.61 8.77 21.02
C GLU A 288 1.94 8.08 21.27
N ILE A 289 2.29 7.79 22.53
CA ILE A 289 3.51 7.03 22.87
C ILE A 289 3.48 5.65 22.20
N ASN A 290 2.38 4.91 22.34
CA ASN A 290 2.28 3.55 21.78
C ASN A 290 2.29 3.58 20.25
N HIS A 291 1.64 4.58 19.64
CA HIS A 291 1.64 4.75 18.19
C HIS A 291 3.04 5.11 17.66
N ALA A 292 3.76 6.04 18.30
CA ALA A 292 5.13 6.38 17.91
C ALA A 292 6.11 5.20 18.12
N ALA A 293 5.93 4.43 19.19
CA ALA A 293 6.67 3.18 19.41
C ALA A 293 6.37 2.13 18.34
N LEU A 294 5.13 2.04 17.86
CA LEU A 294 4.74 1.13 16.78
C LEU A 294 5.37 1.54 15.43
N ILE A 295 5.47 2.85 15.15
CA ILE A 295 6.21 3.39 14.00
C ILE A 295 7.70 3.02 14.09
N GLU A 296 8.34 3.22 15.24
CA GLU A 296 9.75 2.86 15.42
C GLU A 296 9.98 1.34 15.30
N GLY A 297 9.03 0.51 15.76
CA GLY A 297 9.07 -0.93 15.56
C GLY A 297 8.90 -1.36 14.10
N MET A 298 8.08 -0.65 13.33
CA MET A 298 7.98 -0.83 11.87
C MET A 298 9.29 -0.41 11.18
N ASP A 299 9.90 0.70 11.60
CA ASP A 299 11.18 1.14 11.05
C ASP A 299 12.32 0.17 11.38
N LYS A 300 12.34 -0.42 12.60
CA LYS A 300 13.27 -1.51 12.92
C LYS A 300 13.10 -2.68 11.95
N SER A 301 11.87 -3.10 11.63
CA SER A 301 11.61 -4.17 10.67
C SER A 301 12.21 -3.86 9.29
N LEU A 302 12.07 -2.63 8.80
CA LEU A 302 12.72 -2.18 7.58
C LEU A 302 14.26 -2.28 7.71
N GLY A 303 14.80 -1.86 8.85
CA GLY A 303 16.22 -1.95 9.16
C GLY A 303 16.76 -3.38 9.13
N ASP A 304 16.08 -4.31 9.78
CA ASP A 304 16.47 -5.73 9.82
C ASP A 304 16.50 -6.34 8.42
N ILE A 305 15.54 -5.98 7.55
CA ILE A 305 15.53 -6.40 6.14
C ILE A 305 16.73 -5.83 5.39
N MET A 306 16.98 -4.53 5.52
CA MET A 306 18.12 -3.89 4.87
C MET A 306 19.44 -4.50 5.33
N ASP A 307 19.62 -4.72 6.63
CA ASP A 307 20.83 -5.30 7.22
C ASP A 307 21.00 -6.76 6.79
N TYR A 308 19.92 -7.54 6.72
CA TYR A 308 19.94 -8.91 6.21
C TYR A 308 20.42 -8.97 4.74
N LEU A 309 19.99 -8.03 3.91
CA LEU A 309 20.44 -7.92 2.52
C LEU A 309 21.89 -7.46 2.45
N GLU A 310 22.27 -6.42 3.18
CA GLU A 310 23.62 -5.84 3.18
C GLU A 310 24.69 -6.83 3.67
N ALA A 311 24.34 -7.75 4.58
CA ALA A 311 25.17 -8.89 4.95
C ALA A 311 25.45 -9.88 3.78
N ARG A 312 24.78 -9.71 2.65
CA ARG A 312 24.90 -10.51 1.42
C ARG A 312 25.07 -9.57 0.21
N PRO A 313 26.28 -9.03 -0.03
CA PRO A 313 26.49 -7.92 -0.96
C PRO A 313 25.97 -8.14 -2.39
N GLU A 314 26.04 -9.37 -2.92
CA GLU A 314 25.47 -9.69 -4.24
C GLU A 314 23.93 -9.58 -4.26
N VAL A 315 23.27 -10.01 -3.18
CA VAL A 315 21.82 -9.92 -3.04
C VAL A 315 21.41 -8.46 -2.88
N ALA A 316 22.09 -7.70 -2.00
CA ALA A 316 21.82 -6.28 -1.80
C ALA A 316 21.91 -5.47 -3.11
N ARG A 317 22.98 -5.67 -3.90
CA ARG A 317 23.16 -4.97 -5.18
C ARG A 317 22.11 -5.30 -6.23
N ASN A 318 21.43 -6.44 -6.10
CA ASN A 318 20.39 -6.89 -7.03
C ASN A 318 18.98 -6.89 -6.40
N THR A 319 18.74 -6.12 -5.33
CA THR A 319 17.43 -6.04 -4.68
C THR A 319 16.87 -4.62 -4.72
N ILE A 320 15.66 -4.48 -5.23
CA ILE A 320 14.87 -3.25 -5.20
C ILE A 320 14.06 -3.24 -3.91
N ILE A 321 14.06 -2.12 -3.20
CA ILE A 321 13.19 -1.89 -2.03
C ILE A 321 12.26 -0.72 -2.35
N ILE A 322 10.96 -0.96 -2.26
CA ILE A 322 9.90 0.04 -2.41
C ILE A 322 9.18 0.14 -1.07
N PHE A 323 9.19 1.32 -0.47
CA PHE A 323 8.42 1.65 0.72
C PHE A 323 7.18 2.45 0.33
N MET A 324 6.02 2.12 0.88
CA MET A 324 4.75 2.81 0.62
C MET A 324 3.78 2.61 1.80
N SER A 325 2.72 3.43 1.89
CA SER A 325 1.53 3.13 2.72
C SER A 325 0.26 3.01 1.87
N ASP A 326 -0.78 2.36 2.40
CA ASP A 326 -1.99 2.05 1.67
C ASP A 326 -3.11 3.09 1.83
N ASN A 327 -3.01 4.02 2.79
CA ASN A 327 -3.88 5.17 2.98
C ASN A 327 -3.34 6.09 4.09
N GLY A 328 -3.82 7.32 4.15
CA GLY A 328 -3.37 8.32 5.12
C GLY A 328 -3.68 7.97 6.59
N GLY A 329 -2.97 8.63 7.51
CA GLY A 329 -3.06 8.35 8.96
C GLY A 329 -4.43 8.66 9.55
N GLN A 330 -4.80 7.96 10.63
CA GLN A 330 -6.09 8.11 11.31
C GLN A 330 -6.25 9.53 11.93
N ALA A 331 -7.29 10.26 11.54
CA ALA A 331 -7.51 11.64 11.98
C ALA A 331 -8.89 11.94 12.61
N ILE A 332 -9.83 10.97 12.61
CA ILE A 332 -11.15 11.14 13.26
C ILE A 332 -11.18 10.55 14.68
N ASN A 333 -10.58 9.38 14.88
CA ASN A 333 -10.39 8.77 16.20
C ASN A 333 -8.99 9.15 16.68
N ILE A 334 -8.82 10.43 17.00
CA ILE A 334 -7.50 10.98 17.30
C ILE A 334 -6.92 10.40 18.58
N ARG A 335 -5.61 10.19 18.55
CA ARG A 335 -4.80 9.78 19.68
C ARG A 335 -4.56 10.95 20.66
N GLN A 336 -4.22 12.12 20.11
CA GLN A 336 -4.07 13.39 20.84
C GLN A 336 -4.10 14.57 19.84
N GLY A 337 -4.38 15.78 20.33
CA GLY A 337 -4.35 17.02 19.54
C GLY A 337 -5.71 17.41 18.94
N ARG A 338 -5.69 18.13 17.83
CA ARG A 338 -6.89 18.56 17.10
C ARG A 338 -7.31 17.51 16.08
N ILE A 339 -8.60 17.19 16.11
CA ILE A 339 -9.25 16.31 15.15
C ILE A 339 -9.11 16.83 13.72
N ASN A 340 -8.90 15.92 12.76
CA ASN A 340 -8.77 16.22 11.33
C ASN A 340 -7.64 17.19 10.96
N TYR A 341 -6.61 17.37 11.80
CA TYR A 341 -5.55 18.33 11.48
C TYR A 341 -4.18 17.88 11.97
N ASP A 342 -4.03 17.60 13.26
CA ASP A 342 -2.69 17.45 13.84
C ASP A 342 -2.01 16.12 13.43
N GLN A 343 -2.75 15.11 12.97
CA GLN A 343 -2.21 13.76 12.69
C GLN A 343 -1.51 13.67 11.32
N ASN A 344 -1.92 14.49 10.35
CA ASN A 344 -1.35 14.51 8.99
C ASN A 344 -0.84 15.90 8.57
N TYR A 345 -0.65 16.80 9.53
CA TYR A 345 -0.21 18.17 9.30
C TYR A 345 1.03 18.26 8.41
N PRO A 346 1.10 19.17 7.41
CA PRO A 346 0.17 20.26 7.12
C PRO A 346 -1.08 19.91 6.31
N ALA A 347 -1.21 18.66 5.86
CA ALA A 347 -2.43 18.23 5.18
C ALA A 347 -3.59 18.11 6.20
N ARG A 348 -4.81 18.35 5.74
CA ARG A 348 -6.02 18.23 6.55
C ARG A 348 -6.62 16.82 6.42
N ALA A 349 -7.37 16.41 7.44
CA ALA A 349 -8.04 15.12 7.54
C ALA A 349 -7.08 13.92 7.57
N GLY A 350 -7.57 12.74 7.20
CA GLY A 350 -6.87 11.46 7.36
C GLY A 350 -7.61 10.33 6.66
N LYS A 351 -7.31 9.08 7.04
CA LYS A 351 -7.98 7.86 6.59
C LYS A 351 -9.48 8.07 6.35
N GLY A 352 -9.95 7.70 5.17
CA GLY A 352 -11.35 7.83 4.73
C GLY A 352 -11.73 9.18 4.12
N SER A 353 -10.85 10.19 4.17
CA SER A 353 -11.06 11.48 3.52
C SER A 353 -10.54 11.50 2.08
N ALA A 354 -11.24 12.22 1.21
CA ALA A 354 -10.76 12.55 -0.13
C ALA A 354 -9.69 13.64 -0.14
N LEU A 355 -9.43 14.34 0.97
CA LEU A 355 -8.37 15.36 1.09
C LEU A 355 -6.98 14.72 1.15
N GLU A 356 -5.93 15.52 0.92
CA GLU A 356 -4.52 15.11 0.88
C GLU A 356 -4.11 14.30 2.11
N GLY A 357 -4.61 14.61 3.31
CA GLY A 357 -4.27 13.86 4.51
C GLY A 357 -4.77 12.41 4.52
N GLY A 358 -5.76 12.08 3.69
CA GLY A 358 -6.30 10.72 3.56
C GLY A 358 -5.74 9.92 2.39
N VAL A 359 -5.10 10.55 1.40
CA VAL A 359 -4.67 9.89 0.16
C VAL A 359 -3.20 10.07 -0.19
N HIS A 360 -2.48 10.98 0.46
CA HIS A 360 -1.05 11.23 0.23
C HIS A 360 -0.22 10.33 1.15
N GLU A 361 0.72 9.60 0.55
CA GLU A 361 1.48 8.54 1.23
C GLU A 361 2.99 8.81 1.23
N PRO A 362 3.72 8.34 2.25
CA PRO A 362 5.17 8.36 2.23
C PRO A 362 5.69 7.26 1.28
N MET A 363 6.53 7.64 0.30
CA MET A 363 7.08 6.68 -0.67
C MET A 363 8.58 6.85 -0.91
N LEU A 364 9.31 5.75 -0.76
CA LEU A 364 10.75 5.66 -1.04
C LEU A 364 11.01 4.50 -2.01
N VAL A 365 11.97 4.68 -2.93
CA VAL A 365 12.43 3.60 -3.82
C VAL A 365 13.95 3.57 -3.81
N SER A 366 14.54 2.43 -3.44
CA SER A 366 15.95 2.15 -3.63
C SER A 366 16.12 1.05 -4.66
N TRP A 367 16.86 1.34 -5.73
CA TRP A 367 17.23 0.37 -6.76
C TRP A 367 18.73 0.57 -7.05
N PRO A 368 19.62 -0.20 -6.40
CA PRO A 368 21.06 -0.06 -6.57
C PRO A 368 21.47 -0.12 -8.05
N GLY A 369 22.34 0.81 -8.45
CA GLY A 369 22.76 0.98 -9.86
C GLY A 369 21.75 1.69 -10.77
N VAL A 370 20.54 2.00 -10.29
CA VAL A 370 19.48 2.65 -11.07
C VAL A 370 19.00 3.95 -10.42
N THR A 371 18.64 3.93 -9.13
CA THR A 371 18.30 5.14 -8.40
C THR A 371 19.53 5.94 -8.05
N ARG A 372 19.41 7.27 -8.11
CA ARG A 372 20.40 8.18 -7.52
C ARG A 372 20.01 8.46 -6.06
N GLY A 373 20.80 7.94 -5.12
CA GLY A 373 20.56 8.10 -3.68
C GLY A 373 20.40 9.55 -3.23
N GLY A 374 19.50 9.79 -2.27
CA GLY A 374 19.24 11.09 -1.67
C GLY A 374 18.48 12.07 -2.57
N THR A 375 17.91 11.60 -3.69
CA THR A 375 17.18 12.48 -4.61
C THR A 375 15.69 12.56 -4.29
N ILE A 376 15.06 13.61 -4.83
CA ILE A 376 13.62 13.85 -4.70
C ILE A 376 12.98 13.73 -6.09
N ASN A 377 11.83 13.07 -6.15
CA ASN A 377 11.01 12.96 -7.32
C ASN A 377 9.61 13.53 -7.06
N ASN A 378 9.28 14.62 -7.75
CA ASN A 378 7.98 15.29 -7.63
C ASN A 378 6.97 14.81 -8.70
N ASN A 379 7.21 13.67 -9.34
CA ASN A 379 6.24 13.09 -10.26
C ASN A 379 5.15 12.38 -9.49
N ARG A 380 3.92 12.59 -9.95
CA ARG A 380 2.75 11.95 -9.40
C ARG A 380 2.68 10.47 -9.74
N VAL A 381 2.47 9.64 -8.72
CA VAL A 381 2.24 8.20 -8.83
C VAL A 381 1.02 7.81 -8.01
N MET A 382 0.29 6.80 -8.47
CA MET A 382 -0.87 6.24 -7.79
C MET A 382 -0.64 4.76 -7.51
N ILE A 383 -1.29 4.20 -6.48
CA ILE A 383 -1.13 2.81 -6.07
C ILE A 383 -1.34 1.79 -7.21
N GLU A 384 -2.28 2.00 -8.15
CA GLU A 384 -2.43 1.09 -9.29
C GLU A 384 -1.23 1.10 -10.25
N ASP A 385 -0.39 2.14 -10.22
CA ASP A 385 0.82 2.23 -11.04
C ASP A 385 1.90 1.23 -10.59
N PHE A 386 1.81 0.69 -9.37
CA PHE A 386 2.77 -0.28 -8.84
C PHE A 386 2.69 -1.61 -9.61
N PHE A 387 1.50 -2.03 -10.03
CA PHE A 387 1.31 -3.26 -10.82
C PHE A 387 2.19 -3.30 -12.07
N PRO A 388 2.06 -2.36 -13.04
CA PRO A 388 2.91 -2.38 -14.22
C PRO A 388 4.36 -1.97 -13.91
N THR A 389 4.62 -1.19 -12.86
CA THR A 389 6.00 -0.82 -12.48
C THR A 389 6.78 -2.03 -11.99
N ILE A 390 6.22 -2.85 -11.11
CA ILE A 390 6.88 -4.04 -10.57
C ILE A 390 7.13 -5.07 -11.68
N LEU A 391 6.18 -5.24 -12.61
CA LEU A 391 6.38 -6.09 -13.80
C LEU A 391 7.51 -5.54 -14.69
N ASP A 392 7.58 -4.23 -14.91
CA ASP A 392 8.65 -3.59 -15.70
C ASP A 392 10.02 -3.70 -15.01
N MET A 393 10.07 -3.56 -13.68
CA MET A 393 11.27 -3.84 -12.86
C MET A 393 11.74 -5.28 -12.99
N ALA A 394 10.80 -6.23 -13.04
CA ALA A 394 11.06 -7.65 -13.27
C ALA A 394 11.38 -8.00 -14.74
N GLY A 395 11.38 -7.02 -15.65
CA GLY A 395 11.60 -7.23 -17.09
C GLY A 395 10.43 -7.89 -17.83
N ILE A 396 9.26 -8.02 -17.20
CA ILE A 396 8.07 -8.68 -17.74
C ILE A 396 7.24 -7.64 -18.51
N ARG A 397 7.49 -7.54 -19.82
CA ARG A 397 6.82 -6.56 -20.70
C ARG A 397 5.64 -7.11 -21.49
N LYS A 398 5.58 -8.44 -21.66
CA LYS A 398 4.53 -9.13 -22.41
C LYS A 398 3.77 -10.03 -21.44
N TYR A 399 2.64 -9.54 -20.97
CA TYR A 399 1.72 -10.28 -20.12
C TYR A 399 0.29 -10.03 -20.62
N ARG A 400 -0.62 -10.92 -20.21
CA ARG A 400 -2.05 -10.77 -20.46
C ARG A 400 -2.76 -10.74 -19.12
N THR A 401 -3.82 -9.94 -19.06
CA THR A 401 -4.69 -9.82 -17.90
C THR A 401 -6.13 -10.02 -18.34
N SER A 402 -6.95 -10.61 -17.47
CA SER A 402 -8.41 -10.65 -17.66
C SER A 402 -9.05 -9.28 -17.46
N GLN A 403 -8.42 -8.44 -16.64
CA GLN A 403 -8.82 -7.06 -16.36
C GLN A 403 -8.09 -6.03 -17.25
N VAL A 404 -8.63 -4.80 -17.28
CA VAL A 404 -7.93 -3.63 -17.82
C VAL A 404 -6.98 -3.09 -16.76
N VAL A 405 -5.70 -2.93 -17.09
CA VAL A 405 -4.70 -2.26 -16.24
C VAL A 405 -4.78 -0.74 -16.49
N ASP A 406 -5.20 0.00 -15.47
CA ASP A 406 -5.29 1.47 -15.48
C ASP A 406 -3.97 2.13 -15.07
N GLY A 407 -3.18 1.44 -14.25
CA GLY A 407 -1.86 1.89 -13.81
C GLY A 407 -0.88 2.11 -14.97
N ARG A 408 0.11 2.98 -14.77
CA ARG A 408 1.21 3.17 -15.73
C ARG A 408 2.55 3.11 -15.03
N SER A 409 3.50 2.37 -15.61
CA SER A 409 4.85 2.22 -15.05
C SER A 409 5.52 3.58 -14.78
N PHE A 410 6.15 3.71 -13.62
CA PHE A 410 6.98 4.86 -13.25
C PHE A 410 8.48 4.54 -13.23
N VAL A 411 8.92 3.42 -13.81
CA VAL A 411 10.36 3.07 -13.93
C VAL A 411 11.18 4.17 -14.60
N ASN A 412 10.64 4.85 -15.62
CA ASN A 412 11.35 5.91 -16.32
C ASN A 412 11.68 7.11 -15.41
N VAL A 413 10.75 7.49 -14.52
CA VAL A 413 10.99 8.60 -13.58
C VAL A 413 11.83 8.17 -12.37
N ILE A 414 11.89 6.87 -12.06
CA ILE A 414 12.89 6.33 -11.11
C ILE A 414 14.30 6.48 -11.70
N LYS A 415 14.50 6.05 -12.95
CA LYS A 415 15.78 6.11 -13.68
C LYS A 415 16.27 7.53 -13.90
N ASN A 416 15.34 8.45 -14.17
CA ASN A 416 15.65 9.85 -14.35
C ASN A 416 14.62 10.73 -13.62
N PRO A 417 14.90 11.20 -12.39
CA PRO A 417 13.97 11.98 -11.59
C PRO A 417 13.68 13.38 -12.17
N THR A 418 14.46 13.83 -13.17
CA THR A 418 14.19 15.10 -13.87
C THR A 418 13.09 14.97 -14.92
N LEU A 419 12.83 13.75 -15.42
CA LEU A 419 11.73 13.52 -16.37
C LEU A 419 10.41 13.87 -15.71
N LYS A 420 9.56 14.56 -16.45
CA LYS A 420 8.20 14.88 -16.02
C LYS A 420 7.21 13.92 -16.67
N ARG A 421 6.27 13.44 -15.87
CA ARG A 421 5.16 12.58 -16.30
C ARG A 421 3.85 13.34 -16.09
N ASP A 422 3.01 13.36 -17.13
CA ASP A 422 1.61 13.76 -16.99
C ASP A 422 0.79 12.56 -16.47
N ARG A 423 0.36 12.64 -15.21
CA ARG A 423 -0.47 11.64 -14.53
C ARG A 423 -1.63 12.36 -13.86
N GLU A 424 -2.83 12.16 -14.40
CA GLU A 424 -4.08 12.45 -13.70
C GLU A 424 -4.39 11.31 -12.73
N ILE A 425 -4.87 11.61 -11.52
CA ILE A 425 -5.36 10.59 -10.58
C ILE A 425 -6.87 10.77 -10.41
N ILE A 426 -7.56 9.64 -10.27
CA ILE A 426 -9.01 9.59 -10.04
C ILE A 426 -9.25 8.76 -8.78
N TRP A 427 -9.97 9.33 -7.83
CA TRP A 427 -10.53 8.60 -6.71
C TRP A 427 -12.04 8.55 -6.82
N HIS A 428 -12.59 7.45 -6.33
CA HIS A 428 -14.01 7.22 -6.31
C HIS A 428 -14.35 6.43 -5.05
N TYR A 429 -15.00 7.10 -4.10
CA TYR A 429 -15.41 6.54 -2.83
C TYR A 429 -16.93 6.75 -2.69
N PRO A 430 -17.78 5.92 -3.31
CA PRO A 430 -19.24 6.04 -3.26
C PRO A 430 -19.81 5.48 -1.94
N ASN A 431 -19.03 5.52 -0.87
CA ASN A 431 -19.21 4.74 0.34
C ASN A 431 -19.32 5.64 1.58
N LEU A 432 -19.69 5.02 2.69
CA LEU A 432 -19.81 5.66 4.01
C LEU A 432 -18.95 4.89 5.01
N TRP A 433 -17.75 5.37 5.30
CA TRP A 433 -16.84 4.68 6.21
C TRP A 433 -17.38 4.60 7.64
N THR A 434 -17.88 5.72 8.17
CA THR A 434 -18.45 5.84 9.51
C THR A 434 -19.51 6.94 9.56
N THR A 435 -20.30 7.01 10.64
CA THR A 435 -21.35 8.01 10.86
C THR A 435 -20.82 9.29 11.50
N GLY A 436 -21.51 10.42 11.29
CA GLY A 436 -21.30 11.65 12.06
C GLY A 436 -20.06 12.47 11.67
N ILE A 437 -19.46 12.18 10.52
CA ILE A 437 -18.30 12.90 9.97
C ILE A 437 -18.74 13.94 8.93
N SER A 438 -18.01 15.06 8.88
CA SER A 438 -18.35 16.21 8.04
C SER A 438 -17.79 16.05 6.63
N GLU A 439 -18.64 16.24 5.60
CA GLU A 439 -18.19 16.32 4.21
C GLU A 439 -17.23 17.50 3.97
N ARG A 440 -17.27 18.55 4.81
CA ARG A 440 -16.31 19.67 4.72
C ARG A 440 -14.86 19.26 4.98
N ASP A 441 -14.64 18.11 5.61
CA ASP A 441 -13.32 17.54 5.86
C ASP A 441 -13.01 16.39 4.88
N GLY A 442 -13.70 16.34 3.73
CA GLY A 442 -13.48 15.37 2.66
C GLY A 442 -14.02 13.97 2.92
N TYR A 443 -14.73 13.76 4.03
CA TYR A 443 -15.29 12.45 4.35
C TYR A 443 -16.64 12.20 3.68
N GLY A 444 -16.99 10.93 3.54
CA GLY A 444 -18.27 10.50 2.97
C GLY A 444 -18.21 10.31 1.45
N PRO A 445 -19.38 10.13 0.82
CA PRO A 445 -19.45 9.64 -0.54
C PRO A 445 -18.97 10.72 -1.51
N SER A 446 -17.80 10.50 -2.11
CA SER A 446 -17.11 11.50 -2.94
C SER A 446 -16.45 10.89 -4.17
N SER A 447 -16.07 11.75 -5.11
CA SER A 447 -15.20 11.41 -6.23
C SER A 447 -14.30 12.58 -6.52
N SER A 448 -13.02 12.33 -6.79
CA SER A 448 -12.05 13.40 -6.97
C SER A 448 -11.11 13.14 -8.14
N ILE A 449 -10.56 14.23 -8.67
CA ILE A 449 -9.54 14.22 -9.71
C ILE A 449 -8.38 15.13 -9.29
N MET A 450 -7.16 14.61 -9.42
CA MET A 450 -5.93 15.39 -9.32
C MET A 450 -5.29 15.53 -10.69
N ARG A 451 -5.04 16.75 -11.15
CA ARG A 451 -4.33 17.02 -12.41
C ARG A 451 -3.55 18.32 -12.35
N GLY A 452 -2.26 18.29 -12.71
CA GLY A 452 -1.38 19.45 -12.46
C GLY A 452 -1.30 19.70 -10.95
N ASN A 453 -1.58 20.91 -10.50
CA ASN A 453 -1.72 21.24 -9.07
C ASN A 453 -3.19 21.24 -8.60
N ASP A 454 -4.14 20.96 -9.49
CA ASP A 454 -5.55 21.02 -9.15
C ASP A 454 -6.03 19.72 -8.53
N HIS A 455 -6.60 19.84 -7.33
CA HIS A 455 -7.41 18.81 -6.72
C HIS A 455 -8.88 19.23 -6.71
N LEU A 456 -9.73 18.49 -7.41
CA LEU A 456 -11.16 18.73 -7.42
C LEU A 456 -11.89 17.57 -6.74
N ILE A 457 -12.79 17.88 -5.81
CA ILE A 457 -13.61 16.92 -5.07
C ILE A 457 -15.09 17.21 -5.34
N TYR A 458 -15.83 16.17 -5.71
CA TYR A 458 -17.29 16.19 -5.87
C TYR A 458 -17.94 15.34 -4.78
N TYR A 459 -18.88 15.92 -4.04
CA TYR A 459 -19.61 15.24 -2.96
C TYR A 459 -20.99 14.81 -3.43
N TRP A 460 -21.29 13.52 -3.36
CA TRP A 460 -22.53 12.96 -3.91
C TRP A 460 -23.77 13.37 -3.12
N ARG A 461 -23.65 13.54 -1.79
CA ARG A 461 -24.77 13.94 -0.93
C ARG A 461 -25.27 15.34 -1.18
N THR A 462 -24.37 16.27 -1.47
CA THR A 462 -24.74 17.68 -1.67
C THR A 462 -24.73 18.09 -3.13
N GLY A 463 -24.02 17.35 -3.99
CA GLY A 463 -23.75 17.74 -5.38
C GLY A 463 -22.76 18.91 -5.48
N LYS A 464 -22.12 19.30 -4.37
CA LYS A 464 -21.14 20.38 -4.32
C LYS A 464 -19.81 19.90 -4.89
N CYS A 465 -19.07 20.88 -5.40
CA CYS A 465 -17.72 20.71 -5.93
C CYS A 465 -16.78 21.66 -5.20
N GLU A 466 -15.64 21.15 -4.77
CA GLU A 466 -14.54 21.93 -4.18
C GLU A 466 -13.30 21.79 -5.06
N LEU A 467 -12.51 22.86 -5.17
CA LEU A 467 -11.30 22.91 -5.99
C LEU A 467 -10.17 23.56 -5.18
N TYR A 468 -9.01 22.91 -5.15
CA TYR A 468 -7.83 23.36 -4.42
C TYR A 468 -6.59 23.38 -5.33
N ASP A 469 -5.65 24.29 -5.07
CA ASP A 469 -4.30 24.26 -5.63
C ASP A 469 -3.33 23.69 -4.59
N ILE A 470 -3.09 22.38 -4.62
CA ILE A 470 -2.32 21.67 -3.58
C ILE A 470 -0.85 22.09 -3.48
N ASN A 471 -0.31 22.79 -4.50
CA ASN A 471 1.05 23.32 -4.40
C ASN A 471 1.10 24.58 -3.52
N GLN A 472 0.03 25.37 -3.50
CA GLN A 472 -0.08 26.59 -2.69
C GLN A 472 -0.81 26.35 -1.36
N ASP A 473 -1.74 25.39 -1.35
CA ASP A 473 -2.65 25.11 -0.25
C ASP A 473 -2.76 23.60 -0.02
N ILE A 474 -1.69 23.00 0.54
CA ILE A 474 -1.65 21.57 0.89
C ILE A 474 -2.66 21.21 1.99
N GLY A 475 -3.10 22.19 2.78
CA GLY A 475 -4.12 22.01 3.81
C GLY A 475 -5.55 22.06 3.25
N GLU A 476 -5.71 22.40 1.97
CA GLU A 476 -6.98 22.48 1.25
C GLU A 476 -8.00 23.32 2.02
N ALA A 477 -7.57 24.49 2.46
CA ALA A 477 -8.35 25.43 3.26
C ALA A 477 -9.14 26.43 2.41
N HIS A 478 -8.69 26.73 1.18
CA HIS A 478 -9.27 27.75 0.31
C HIS A 478 -9.92 27.15 -0.94
N ASN A 479 -11.25 27.04 -0.94
CA ASN A 479 -12.00 26.48 -2.07
C ASN A 479 -12.11 27.47 -3.24
N LEU A 480 -11.35 27.21 -4.30
CA LEU A 480 -11.30 27.99 -5.54
C LEU A 480 -12.50 27.77 -6.47
N ALA A 481 -13.41 26.82 -6.20
CA ALA A 481 -14.50 26.50 -7.13
C ALA A 481 -15.49 27.68 -7.30
N ILE A 482 -15.66 28.51 -6.26
CA ILE A 482 -16.52 29.70 -6.28
C ILE A 482 -15.85 30.83 -7.10
N GLU A 483 -14.55 31.03 -6.90
CA GLU A 483 -13.78 32.10 -7.55
C GLU A 483 -13.41 31.75 -9.00
N GLN A 484 -13.24 30.46 -9.30
CA GLN A 484 -12.76 29.95 -10.59
C GLN A 484 -13.68 28.84 -11.16
N PRO A 485 -14.98 29.12 -11.36
CA PRO A 485 -15.97 28.08 -11.72
C PRO A 485 -15.68 27.40 -13.06
N LYS A 486 -15.09 28.10 -14.03
CA LYS A 486 -14.68 27.52 -15.32
C LYS A 486 -13.54 26.50 -15.18
N ARG A 487 -12.64 26.70 -14.20
CA ARG A 487 -11.53 25.76 -13.90
C ARG A 487 -12.09 24.50 -13.25
N ALA A 488 -12.99 24.66 -12.29
CA ALA A 488 -13.70 23.56 -11.64
C ALA A 488 -14.55 22.74 -12.64
N ASP A 489 -15.39 23.39 -13.45
CA ASP A 489 -16.26 22.71 -14.43
C ASP A 489 -15.47 21.85 -15.44
N ARG A 490 -14.31 22.33 -15.90
CA ARG A 490 -13.44 21.56 -16.80
C ARG A 490 -12.93 20.27 -16.17
N LEU A 491 -12.50 20.33 -14.90
CA LEU A 491 -12.03 19.16 -14.18
C LEU A 491 -13.18 18.23 -13.79
N LEU A 492 -14.34 18.78 -13.40
CA LEU A 492 -15.55 18.01 -13.12
C LEU A 492 -15.98 17.20 -14.34
N LYS A 493 -16.04 17.82 -15.53
CA LYS A 493 -16.32 17.11 -16.80
C LYS A 493 -15.31 16.01 -17.08
N ARG A 494 -14.03 16.24 -16.78
CA ARG A 494 -12.97 15.23 -16.93
C ARG A 494 -13.16 14.07 -15.95
N LEU A 495 -13.46 14.35 -14.69
CA LEU A 495 -13.75 13.36 -13.65
C LEU A 495 -14.90 12.45 -14.08
N PHE A 496 -16.06 13.01 -14.44
CA PHE A 496 -17.21 12.21 -14.88
C PHE A 496 -16.93 11.40 -16.14
N LYS A 497 -16.13 11.92 -17.08
CA LYS A 497 -15.66 11.14 -18.23
C LYS A 497 -14.87 9.90 -17.79
N ARG A 498 -13.93 10.05 -16.85
CA ARG A 498 -13.14 8.92 -16.32
C ARG A 498 -14.00 7.92 -15.55
N LEU A 499 -14.90 8.39 -14.68
CA LEU A 499 -15.82 7.51 -13.95
C LEU A 499 -16.69 6.67 -14.91
N LYS A 500 -17.15 7.25 -16.02
CA LYS A 500 -17.87 6.51 -17.08
C LYS A 500 -16.99 5.46 -17.77
N GLU A 501 -15.75 5.79 -18.10
CA GLU A 501 -14.77 4.84 -18.67
C GLU A 501 -14.43 3.68 -17.71
N TYR A 502 -14.46 3.95 -16.41
CA TYR A 502 -14.26 2.96 -15.35
C TYR A 502 -15.50 2.13 -15.06
N ARG A 503 -16.68 2.52 -15.59
CA ARG A 503 -17.98 1.94 -15.23
C ARG A 503 -18.19 1.99 -13.72
N ALA A 504 -17.84 3.14 -13.11
CA ALA A 504 -18.05 3.40 -11.70
C ALA A 504 -19.52 3.23 -11.31
N GLN A 505 -19.76 2.74 -10.09
CA GLN A 505 -21.09 2.74 -9.49
C GLN A 505 -21.31 4.07 -8.76
N PHE A 506 -22.54 4.43 -8.41
CA PHE A 506 -22.80 5.69 -7.73
C PHE A 506 -23.73 5.47 -6.56
N PRO A 507 -23.57 6.23 -5.46
CA PRO A 507 -24.52 6.18 -4.37
C PRO A 507 -25.86 6.78 -4.82
N MET A 508 -26.95 6.34 -4.19
CA MET A 508 -28.30 6.83 -4.47
C MET A 508 -28.81 7.69 -3.32
N ARG A 509 -29.56 8.75 -3.64
CA ARG A 509 -30.32 9.51 -2.63
C ARG A 509 -31.67 8.86 -2.38
N ILE A 510 -32.05 8.73 -1.11
CA ILE A 510 -33.38 8.25 -0.71
C ILE A 510 -34.40 9.35 -1.01
N LYS A 511 -35.42 9.04 -1.81
CA LYS A 511 -36.51 9.98 -2.14
C LYS A 511 -37.27 10.36 -0.87
N GLY A 512 -37.39 11.67 -0.61
CA GLY A 512 -38.17 12.20 0.52
C GLY A 512 -37.37 12.46 1.80
N ALA A 513 -36.05 12.21 1.80
CA ALA A 513 -35.17 12.76 2.82
C ALA A 513 -35.20 14.30 2.72
N LYS A 514 -35.49 14.98 3.85
CA LYS A 514 -35.64 16.43 3.94
C LYS A 514 -34.31 17.14 4.07
#